data_AF-A0A349US71-F1
#
_entry.id   AF-A0A349US71-F1
#
_cell.length_a   1.000
_cell.length_b   1.000
_cell.length_c   1.000
_cell.angle_alpha   90.00
_cell.angle_beta   90.00
_cell.angle_gamma   90.00
#
_symmetry.space_group_name_H-M   'P 1'
#
loop_
_entity.id
_entity.type
_entity.pdbx_description
1 polymer ?
#
loop_
_entity_poly.entity_id
_entity_poly.type
_entity_poly.pdbx_seq_one_letter_code
_entity_poly.pdbx_strand_id
1 'polypeptide(L)'
;GADLVKVFPGGQFGPAYFKDVLAPMPHLKLTPTGGVDLTTAAEWIRAGAVTLGVGSALVTKKALAERNFAEIERLAREFVRIVAEARAARK
;
A
#
# COMPACT_ATOMS: atom_id res chain seq x y z
N GLY A 1 14.06 -3.27 18.72
CA GLY A 1 12.68 -2.94 18.28
C GLY A 1 12.39 -3.64 16.98
N ALA A 2 11.22 -3.41 16.37
CA ALA A 2 10.88 -3.96 15.05
C ALA A 2 11.35 -3.04 13.91
N ASP A 3 11.89 -3.60 12.84
CA ASP A 3 12.35 -2.83 11.66
C ASP A 3 11.19 -2.30 10.81
N LEU A 4 10.04 -2.97 10.86
CA LEU A 4 8.82 -2.63 10.12
C LEU A 4 7.61 -3.13 10.91
N VAL A 5 6.55 -2.32 10.99
CA VAL A 5 5.29 -2.69 11.64
C VAL A 5 4.18 -2.75 10.60
N LYS A 6 3.54 -3.91 10.50
CA LYS A 6 2.34 -4.09 9.69
C LYS A 6 1.09 -3.64 10.45
N VAL A 7 0.27 -2.82 9.80
CA VAL A 7 -1.04 -2.42 10.32
C VAL A 7 -2.13 -3.12 9.52
N PHE A 8 -2.91 -3.96 10.19
CA PHE A 8 -4.01 -4.73 9.62
C PHE A 8 -5.20 -4.75 10.60
N PRO A 9 -6.44 -4.55 10.14
CA PRO A 9 -6.85 -4.22 8.76
C PRO A 9 -6.71 -2.73 8.45
N GLY A 10 -5.86 -2.36 7.49
CA GLY A 10 -5.53 -0.97 7.16
C GLY A 10 -6.73 -0.13 6.72
N GLY A 11 -7.62 -0.70 5.90
CA GLY A 11 -8.80 -0.01 5.37
C GLY A 11 -9.80 0.46 6.44
N GLN A 12 -9.82 -0.16 7.62
CA GLN A 12 -10.68 0.28 8.72
C GLN A 12 -10.19 1.59 9.35
N PHE A 13 -8.88 1.83 9.31
CA PHE A 13 -8.23 2.99 9.91
C PHE A 13 -7.95 4.10 8.88
N GLY A 14 -7.68 3.71 7.64
CA GLY A 14 -7.34 4.60 6.54
C GLY A 14 -5.98 5.31 6.69
N PRO A 15 -5.53 6.05 5.66
CA PRO A 15 -4.23 6.72 5.65
C PRO A 15 -4.03 7.74 6.78
N ALA A 16 -5.10 8.36 7.28
CA ALA A 16 -5.00 9.34 8.37
C ALA A 16 -4.37 8.75 9.64
N TYR A 17 -4.68 7.48 9.95
CA TYR A 17 -4.12 6.78 11.10
C TYR A 17 -2.59 6.71 11.08
N PHE A 18 -1.97 6.59 9.90
CA PHE A 18 -0.51 6.59 9.81
C PHE A 18 0.08 7.94 10.21
N LYS A 19 -0.59 9.05 9.84
CA LYS A 19 -0.15 10.38 10.27
C LYS A 19 -0.24 10.51 11.78
N ASP A 20 -1.31 10.03 12.39
CA ASP A 20 -1.53 10.10 13.84
C ASP A 20 -0.51 9.27 14.61
N VAL A 21 -0.15 8.07 14.12
CA VAL A 21 0.87 7.21 14.73
C VAL A 21 2.28 7.78 14.55
N LEU A 22 2.59 8.31 13.36
CA LEU A 22 3.91 8.83 13.05
C LEU A 22 4.18 10.20 13.71
N ALA A 23 3.15 10.95 14.09
CA ALA A 23 3.31 12.24 14.77
C ALA A 23 4.12 12.13 16.08
N PRO A 24 3.79 11.24 17.05
CA PRO A 24 4.62 11.01 18.23
C PRO A 24 5.79 10.06 17.99
N MET A 25 5.75 9.23 16.93
CA MET A 25 6.74 8.18 16.67
C MET A 25 7.28 8.22 15.22
N PRO A 26 7.97 9.30 14.81
CA PRO A 26 8.36 9.51 13.42
C PRO A 26 9.41 8.52 12.90
N HIS A 27 10.05 7.77 13.79
CA HIS A 27 11.05 6.75 13.47
C HIS A 27 10.43 5.41 13.06
N LEU A 28 9.13 5.19 13.30
CA LEU A 28 8.47 3.95 12.91
C LEU A 28 8.36 3.84 11.40
N LYS A 29 8.58 2.62 10.91
CA LYS A 29 8.32 2.24 9.53
C LYS A 29 7.03 1.44 9.51
N LEU A 30 6.00 2.00 8.89
CA LEU A 30 4.67 1.41 8.85
C LEU A 30 4.34 0.87 7.44
N THR A 31 3.65 -0.27 7.40
CA THR A 31 3.10 -0.85 6.16
C THR A 31 1.63 -1.23 6.34
N PRO A 32 0.68 -0.64 5.57
CA PRO A 32 -0.72 -1.00 5.68
C PRO A 32 -0.97 -2.32 4.95
N THR A 33 -1.96 -3.09 5.39
CA THR A 33 -2.47 -4.27 4.68
C THR A 33 -3.96 -4.43 4.90
N GLY A 34 -4.69 -4.83 3.87
CA GLY A 34 -6.16 -4.89 3.87
C GLY A 34 -6.74 -3.51 3.59
N GLY A 35 -7.58 -3.40 2.56
CA GLY A 35 -8.05 -2.10 2.05
C GLY A 35 -6.97 -1.29 1.32
N VAL A 36 -6.00 -1.97 0.70
CA VAL A 36 -4.99 -1.36 -0.17
C VAL A 36 -5.26 -1.81 -1.61
N ASP A 37 -5.51 -0.84 -2.49
CA ASP A 37 -5.78 -1.01 -3.92
C ASP A 37 -5.17 0.16 -4.72
N LEU A 38 -5.39 0.18 -6.04
CA LEU A 38 -4.85 1.21 -6.93
C LEU A 38 -5.35 2.62 -6.57
N THR A 39 -6.55 2.75 -6.01
CA THR A 39 -7.14 4.05 -5.67
C THR A 39 -6.59 4.61 -4.36
N THR A 40 -6.24 3.73 -3.42
CA THR A 40 -5.77 4.08 -2.07
C THR A 40 -4.25 4.09 -1.93
N ALA A 41 -3.53 3.38 -2.80
CA ALA A 41 -2.07 3.20 -2.71
C ALA A 41 -1.30 4.53 -2.58
N ALA A 42 -1.67 5.53 -3.38
CA ALA A 42 -1.02 6.83 -3.37
C ALA A 42 -1.19 7.56 -2.02
N GLU A 43 -2.38 7.47 -1.42
CA GLU A 43 -2.69 8.13 -0.15
C GLU A 43 -1.92 7.51 1.02
N TRP A 44 -1.79 6.18 1.04
CA TRP A 44 -0.97 5.49 2.04
C TRP A 44 0.50 5.92 2.00
N ILE A 45 1.09 6.00 0.79
CA ILE A 45 2.46 6.48 0.62
C ILE A 45 2.59 7.94 1.08
N ARG A 46 1.66 8.82 0.69
CA ARG A 46 1.63 10.22 1.14
C ARG A 46 1.46 10.37 2.66
N ALA A 47 0.77 9.44 3.29
CA ALA A 47 0.60 9.39 4.74
C ALA A 47 1.83 8.88 5.51
N GLY A 48 2.89 8.47 4.82
CA GLY A 48 4.15 8.03 5.44
C GLY A 48 4.36 6.52 5.46
N ALA A 49 3.52 5.73 4.79
CA ALA A 49 3.78 4.31 4.61
C ALA A 49 5.10 4.10 3.84
N VAL A 50 5.96 3.22 4.34
CA VAL A 50 7.23 2.91 3.64
C VAL A 50 7.03 1.89 2.53
N THR A 51 6.09 0.97 2.72
CA THR A 51 5.69 -0.09 1.79
C THR A 51 4.18 -0.28 1.83
N LEU A 52 3.63 -1.04 0.89
CA LEU A 52 2.21 -1.38 0.82
C LEU A 52 2.04 -2.91 0.83
N GLY A 53 1.19 -3.43 1.70
CA GLY A 53 0.78 -4.83 1.68
C GLY A 53 -0.44 -5.01 0.78
N VAL A 54 -0.23 -5.50 -0.44
CA VAL A 54 -1.27 -5.70 -1.45
C VAL A 54 -1.62 -7.18 -1.58
N GLY A 55 -2.91 -7.50 -1.54
CA GLY A 55 -3.42 -8.87 -1.65
C GLY A 55 -4.28 -9.07 -2.90
N SER A 56 -5.58 -9.28 -2.70
CA SER A 56 -6.56 -9.56 -3.77
C SER A 56 -6.67 -8.46 -4.83
N ALA A 57 -6.23 -7.24 -4.54
CA ALA A 57 -6.17 -6.15 -5.52
C ALA A 57 -5.03 -6.31 -6.55
N LEU A 58 -4.03 -7.16 -6.27
CA LEU A 58 -2.94 -7.49 -7.20
C LEU A 58 -3.16 -8.86 -7.84
N VAL A 59 -3.46 -9.87 -7.02
CA VAL A 59 -3.73 -11.24 -7.48
C VAL A 59 -5.23 -11.52 -7.32
N THR A 60 -6.00 -11.14 -8.34
CA THR A 60 -7.45 -11.34 -8.31
C THR A 60 -7.78 -12.83 -8.49
N LYS A 61 -8.87 -13.30 -7.85
CA LYS A 61 -9.34 -14.68 -8.01
C LYS A 61 -9.62 -15.02 -9.48
N LYS A 62 -10.15 -14.06 -10.24
CA LYS A 62 -10.43 -14.19 -11.67
C LYS A 62 -9.15 -14.40 -12.47
N ALA A 63 -8.17 -13.49 -12.33
CA ALA A 63 -6.92 -13.59 -13.07
C ALA A 63 -6.17 -14.89 -12.74
N LEU A 64 -6.21 -15.34 -11.48
CA LEU A 64 -5.61 -16.61 -11.09
C LEU A 64 -6.32 -17.81 -11.72
N ALA A 65 -7.66 -17.85 -11.67
CA ALA A 65 -8.46 -18.93 -12.25
C ALA A 65 -8.28 -19.04 -13.77
N GLU A 66 -8.16 -17.90 -14.45
CA GLU A 66 -7.97 -17.81 -15.90
C GLU A 66 -6.50 -17.94 -16.33
N ARG A 67 -5.56 -18.11 -15.38
CA ARG A 67 -4.11 -18.05 -15.61
C ARG A 67 -3.68 -16.78 -16.37
N ASN A 68 -4.41 -15.68 -16.16
CA ASN A 68 -4.19 -14.39 -16.80
C ASN A 68 -3.06 -13.63 -16.06
N PHE A 69 -1.83 -14.10 -16.25
CA PHE A 69 -0.64 -13.46 -15.66
C PHE A 69 -0.37 -12.07 -16.23
N ALA A 70 -0.84 -11.78 -17.45
CA ALA A 70 -0.75 -10.46 -18.05
C ALA A 70 -1.52 -9.40 -17.23
N GLU A 71 -2.69 -9.75 -16.70
CA GLU A 71 -3.44 -8.85 -15.83
C GLU A 71 -2.73 -8.61 -14.48
N ILE A 72 -2.16 -9.67 -13.89
CA ILE A 72 -1.38 -9.54 -12.64
C ILE A 72 -0.16 -8.64 -12.87
N GLU A 73 0.54 -8.81 -14.00
CA GLU A 73 1.66 -7.95 -14.40
C GLU A 73 1.20 -6.50 -14.60
N ARG A 74 0.07 -6.27 -15.29
CA ARG A 74 -0.50 -4.94 -15.52
C ARG A 74 -0.79 -4.24 -14.18
N LEU A 75 -1.45 -4.94 -13.25
CA LEU A 75 -1.74 -4.44 -11.90
C LEU A 75 -0.45 -4.14 -11.13
N ALA A 76 0.55 -5.03 -11.18
CA ALA A 76 1.84 -4.82 -10.53
C ALA A 76 2.54 -3.54 -11.04
N ARG A 77 2.58 -3.36 -12.37
CA ARG A 77 3.16 -2.16 -13.00
C ARG A 77 2.41 -0.90 -12.57
N GLU A 78 1.10 -0.98 -12.45
CA GLU A 78 0.28 0.14 -12.01
C GLU A 78 0.55 0.55 -10.55
N PHE A 79 0.66 -0.42 -9.63
CA PHE A 79 1.08 -0.15 -8.26
C PHE A 79 2.46 0.51 -8.19
N VAL A 80 3.43 -0.02 -8.94
CA VAL A 80 4.80 0.53 -8.97
C VAL A 80 4.79 1.98 -9.48
N ARG A 81 4.04 2.25 -10.56
CA ARG A 81 3.88 3.61 -11.11
C ARG A 81 3.30 4.56 -10.05
N ILE A 82 2.19 4.18 -9.43
CA ILE A 82 1.51 5.00 -8.41
C ILE A 82 2.43 5.29 -7.22
N VAL A 83 3.19 4.29 -6.75
CA VAL A 83 4.14 4.47 -5.65
C VAL A 83 5.28 5.41 -6.04
N ALA A 84 5.80 5.30 -7.27
CA ALA A 84 6.85 6.20 -7.77
C ALA A 84 6.35 7.66 -7.84
N GLU A 85 5.17 7.88 -8.41
CA GLU A 85 4.54 9.21 -8.51
C GLU A 85 4.25 9.80 -7.12
N ALA A 86 3.65 9.01 -6.22
CA ALA A 86 3.33 9.46 -4.87
C ALA A 86 4.58 9.82 -4.05
N ARG A 87 5.71 9.14 -4.26
CA ARG A 87 7.00 9.48 -3.63
C ARG A 87 7.61 10.74 -4.24
N ALA A 88 7.50 10.92 -5.56
CA ALA A 88 8.02 12.11 -6.23
C ALA A 88 7.30 13.39 -5.75
N ALA A 89 5.98 13.33 -5.53
CA ALA A 89 5.18 14.44 -5.06
C ALA A 89 5.36 14.81 -3.57
N ARG A 90 6.15 14.04 -2.80
CA ARG A 90 6.47 14.32 -1.39
C ARG A 90 7.74 15.15 -1.22
N LYS A 91 8.52 15.32 -2.29
CA LYS A 91 9.67 16.25 -2.33
C LYS A 91 9.16 17.69 -2.45
#